data_AF-A0A401ML78-F1
#
_entry.id   AF-A0A401ML78-F1
#
_cell.length_a   1.000
_cell.length_b   1.000
_cell.length_c   1.000
_cell.angle_alpha   90.00
_cell.angle_beta   90.00
_cell.angle_gamma   90.00
#
_symmetry.space_group_name_H-M   'P 1'
#
loop_
_entity.id
_entity.type
_entity.pdbx_description
1 polymer ?
#
loop_
_entity_poly.entity_id
_entity_poly.type
_entity_poly.pdbx_seq_one_letter_code
_entity_poly.pdbx_strand_id
1 'polypeptide(L)'
;MYSAAQSNEPSTVGPWLARHLHGPVIHDPGFRRYYALVPPGTAPAWAARSTECLSDGTYLGVPRTDRTELDEHTQASYWSVPMARPGDLCRTADVLELVLLGHVLADDEDDES
;
A
#
# COMPACT_ATOMS: atom_id res chain seq x y z
N MET A 1 -8.41 6.37 -10.24
CA MET A 1 -7.40 5.38 -10.63
C MET A 1 -6.25 5.49 -9.64
N TYR A 2 -5.53 4.39 -9.32
CA TYR A 2 -4.25 4.52 -8.61
C TYR A 2 -3.16 4.71 -9.65
N SER A 3 -2.46 5.86 -9.64
CA SER A 3 -1.54 6.27 -10.71
C SER A 3 -0.46 5.23 -11.02
N ALA A 4 0.16 4.64 -10.00
CA ALA A 4 1.20 3.62 -10.20
C ALA A 4 0.68 2.30 -10.81
N ALA A 5 -0.53 1.88 -10.44
CA ALA A 5 -1.13 0.62 -10.91
C ALA A 5 -2.02 0.81 -12.16
N GLN A 6 -2.30 2.05 -12.55
CA GLN A 6 -3.26 2.44 -13.60
C GLN A 6 -4.61 1.73 -13.53
N SER A 7 -5.04 1.37 -12.31
CA SER A 7 -6.30 0.67 -12.05
C SER A 7 -6.81 1.07 -10.68
N ASN A 8 -8.11 0.89 -10.44
CA ASN A 8 -8.73 0.93 -9.12
C ASN A 8 -9.34 -0.42 -8.72
N GLU A 9 -9.19 -1.45 -9.56
CA GLU A 9 -9.76 -2.77 -9.35
C GLU A 9 -8.87 -3.57 -8.39
N PRO A 10 -9.39 -4.04 -7.25
CA PRO A 10 -8.64 -4.85 -6.29
C PRO A 10 -7.90 -6.05 -6.90
N SER A 11 -8.56 -6.72 -7.85
CA SER A 11 -8.04 -7.88 -8.59
C SER A 11 -6.80 -7.56 -9.43
N THR A 12 -6.62 -6.31 -9.82
CA THR A 12 -5.47 -5.82 -10.60
C THR A 12 -4.39 -5.24 -9.69
N VAL A 13 -4.80 -4.44 -8.70
CA VAL A 13 -3.87 -3.72 -7.83
C VAL A 13 -3.12 -4.67 -6.89
N GLY A 14 -3.78 -5.68 -6.31
CA GLY A 14 -3.13 -6.64 -5.39
C GLY A 14 -1.95 -7.38 -6.03
N PRO A 15 -2.13 -8.06 -7.17
CA PRO A 15 -1.03 -8.71 -7.88
C PRO A 15 0.06 -7.74 -8.35
N TRP A 16 -0.29 -6.51 -8.70
CA TRP A 16 0.69 -5.49 -9.06
C TRP A 16 1.54 -5.08 -7.85
N LEU A 17 0.93 -4.80 -6.71
CA LEU A 17 1.62 -4.50 -5.46
C LEU A 17 2.53 -5.65 -5.01
N ALA A 18 2.05 -6.90 -5.10
CA ALA A 18 2.84 -8.07 -4.74
C ALA A 18 4.15 -8.20 -5.54
N ARG A 19 4.14 -7.80 -6.82
CA ARG A 19 5.32 -7.83 -7.70
C ARG A 19 6.33 -6.73 -7.41
N HIS A 20 5.89 -5.60 -6.86
CA HIS A 20 6.77 -4.44 -6.65
C HIS A 20 7.27 -4.36 -5.21
N LEU A 21 6.41 -4.64 -4.22
CA LEU A 21 6.70 -4.41 -2.80
C LEU A 21 7.31 -5.61 -2.08
N HIS A 22 7.13 -6.82 -2.64
CA HIS A 22 7.66 -8.07 -2.08
C HIS A 22 7.36 -8.25 -0.58
N GLY A 23 6.20 -7.75 -0.14
CA GLY A 23 5.81 -7.73 1.26
C GLY A 23 4.34 -7.37 1.46
N PRO A 24 3.86 -7.43 2.71
CA PRO A 24 2.45 -7.37 3.03
C PRO A 24 1.88 -5.96 2.92
N VAL A 25 0.67 -5.90 2.36
CA VAL A 25 -0.08 -4.67 2.17
C VAL A 25 -1.51 -4.86 2.63
N ILE A 26 -1.98 -3.96 3.48
CA ILE A 26 -3.39 -3.87 3.88
C ILE A 26 -4.06 -2.84 2.98
N HIS A 27 -5.21 -3.18 2.42
CA HIS A 27 -6.10 -2.22 1.79
C HIS A 27 -7.24 -1.86 2.73
N ASP A 28 -7.49 -0.57 2.87
CA ASP A 28 -8.58 0.02 3.63
C ASP A 28 -9.52 0.72 2.63
N PRO A 29 -10.63 0.06 2.26
CA PRO A 29 -11.60 0.62 1.31
C PRO A 29 -12.25 1.91 1.81
N GLY A 30 -12.48 2.02 3.12
CA GLY A 30 -13.19 3.16 3.73
C GLY A 30 -12.45 4.47 3.55
N PHE A 31 -11.12 4.45 3.70
CA PHE A 31 -10.26 5.61 3.45
C PHE A 31 -9.59 5.60 2.08
N ARG A 32 -9.81 4.56 1.27
CA ARG A 32 -9.16 4.34 -0.04
C ARG A 32 -7.63 4.36 0.06
N ARG A 33 -7.08 3.69 1.07
CA ARG A 33 -5.65 3.68 1.39
C ARG A 33 -5.07 2.29 1.31
N TYR A 34 -3.82 2.21 0.86
CA TYR A 34 -2.97 1.03 1.02
C TYR A 34 -1.90 1.31 2.06
N TYR A 35 -1.74 0.38 3.00
CA TYR A 35 -0.72 0.44 4.04
C TYR A 35 0.27 -0.70 3.80
N ALA A 36 1.44 -0.36 3.24
CA ALA A 36 2.58 -1.27 3.17
C ALA A 36 3.21 -1.39 4.56
N LEU A 37 3.36 -2.61 5.07
CA LEU A 37 4.01 -2.80 6.38
C LEU A 37 5.52 -2.84 6.17
N VAL A 38 6.21 -1.86 6.74
CA VAL A 38 7.67 -1.66 6.61
C VAL A 38 8.39 -1.95 7.94
N PRO A 39 9.70 -2.21 7.93
CA PRO A 39 10.49 -2.39 9.14
C PRO A 39 10.32 -1.24 10.14
N PRO A 40 10.30 -1.54 11.46
CA PRO A 40 10.35 -0.51 12.51
C PRO A 40 11.53 0.45 12.29
N GLY A 41 11.34 1.73 12.60
CA GLY A 41 12.36 2.76 12.39
C GLY A 41 12.46 3.29 10.95
N THR A 42 11.54 2.91 10.05
CA THR A 42 11.46 3.51 8.70
C THR A 42 11.00 4.98 8.76
N ALA A 43 10.05 5.31 9.65
CA ALA A 43 9.40 6.61 9.67
C ALA A 43 10.34 7.83 9.80
N PRO A 44 11.37 7.83 10.69
CA PRO A 44 12.29 8.96 10.81
C PRO A 44 13.07 9.31 9.53
N ALA A 45 13.27 8.34 8.63
CA ALA A 45 13.98 8.53 7.37
C ALA A 45 13.04 8.67 6.16
N TRP A 46 11.72 8.60 6.38
CA TRP A 46 10.74 8.66 5.29
C TRP A 46 10.55 10.11 4.83
N ALA A 47 10.90 10.39 3.57
CA ALA A 47 10.91 11.75 3.01
C ALA A 47 9.98 11.93 1.80
N ALA A 48 9.20 10.91 1.42
CA ALA A 48 8.30 11.00 0.28
C ALA A 48 7.06 11.83 0.63
N ARG A 49 6.81 12.94 -0.09
CA ARG A 49 5.78 13.93 0.29
C ARG A 49 4.33 13.49 0.09
N SER A 50 4.06 12.57 -0.83
CA SER A 50 2.70 12.06 -1.09
C SER A 50 2.23 10.99 -0.11
N THR A 51 3.13 10.44 0.70
CA THR A 51 2.83 9.32 1.59
C THR A 51 3.37 9.57 2.98
N GLU A 52 2.64 9.10 3.96
CA GLU A 52 3.06 9.14 5.35
C GLU A 52 3.55 7.76 5.76
N CYS A 53 4.70 7.70 6.44
CA CYS A 53 5.09 6.51 7.18
C CYS A 53 4.58 6.64 8.61
N LEU A 54 3.54 5.87 8.95
CA LEU A 54 2.95 5.87 10.28
C LEU A 54 4.00 5.46 11.33
N SER A 55 4.02 6.18 12.45
CA SER A 55 5.00 5.99 13.53
C SER A 55 4.33 5.79 14.88
N ASP A 56 5.14 5.71 15.93
CA ASP A 56 4.72 5.46 17.30
C ASP A 56 3.53 6.34 17.72
N GLY A 57 2.57 5.74 18.44
CA GLY A 57 1.33 6.41 18.84
C GLY A 57 0.21 6.37 17.79
N THR A 58 0.47 5.82 16.59
CA THR A 58 -0.56 5.55 15.58
C THR A 58 -1.01 4.09 15.63
N TYR A 59 -2.32 3.86 15.56
CA TYR A 59 -2.90 2.53 15.54
C TYR A 59 -3.46 2.20 14.15
N LEU A 60 -3.08 1.04 13.62
CA LEU A 60 -3.61 0.48 12.39
C LEU A 60 -4.34 -0.82 12.71
N GLY A 61 -5.60 -0.93 12.28
CA GLY A 61 -6.35 -2.18 12.37
C GLY A 61 -5.73 -3.24 11.45
N VAL A 62 -5.34 -4.38 12.00
CA VAL A 62 -4.77 -5.49 11.24
C VAL A 62 -5.88 -6.50 10.92
N PRO A 63 -6.17 -6.78 9.63
CA PRO A 63 -7.16 -7.78 9.26
C PRO A 63 -6.77 -9.17 9.76
N ARG A 64 -7.78 -10.04 9.96
CA ARG A 64 -7.51 -11.47 10.13
C ARG A 64 -6.71 -11.99 8.94
N THR A 65 -5.82 -12.95 9.18
CA THR A 65 -4.89 -13.48 8.15
C THR A 65 -5.60 -14.13 6.95
N ASP A 66 -6.84 -14.57 7.12
CA ASP A 66 -7.68 -15.17 6.08
C ASP A 66 -8.46 -14.16 5.23
N ARG A 67 -8.37 -12.86 5.55
CA ARG A 67 -9.08 -11.81 4.82
C ARG A 67 -8.21 -11.24 3.72
N THR A 68 -8.30 -11.82 2.52
CA THR A 68 -7.49 -11.45 1.34
C THR A 68 -8.31 -10.82 0.21
N GLU A 69 -9.60 -10.60 0.44
CA GLU A 69 -10.54 -10.08 -0.55
C GLU A 69 -11.46 -9.03 0.09
N LEU A 70 -12.02 -8.16 -0.74
CA LEU A 70 -13.00 -7.19 -0.32
C LEU A 70 -14.28 -7.90 0.14
N ASP A 71 -14.68 -7.66 1.38
CA ASP A 71 -15.99 -8.06 1.88
C ASP A 71 -16.99 -6.96 1.51
N GLU A 72 -17.77 -7.18 0.44
CA GLU A 72 -18.68 -6.17 -0.13
C GLU A 72 -19.74 -5.68 0.87
N HIS A 73 -20.08 -6.49 1.88
CA HIS A 73 -21.10 -6.14 2.87
C HIS A 73 -20.55 -5.26 3.99
N THR A 74 -19.33 -5.54 4.46
CA THR A 74 -18.73 -4.83 5.59
C THR A 74 -17.77 -3.72 5.18
N GLN A 75 -17.26 -3.76 3.95
CA GLN A 75 -16.19 -2.89 3.44
C GLN A 75 -14.97 -2.88 4.38
N ALA A 76 -14.75 -3.98 5.10
CA ALA A 76 -13.67 -4.11 6.06
C ALA A 76 -12.32 -4.18 5.35
N SER A 77 -11.28 -3.68 6.01
CA SER A 77 -9.91 -3.79 5.53
C SER A 77 -9.49 -5.25 5.35
N TYR A 78 -8.68 -5.51 4.33
CA TYR A 78 -8.20 -6.84 3.97
C TYR A 78 -6.74 -6.79 3.51
N TRP A 79 -6.08 -7.95 3.48
CA TRP A 79 -4.75 -8.12 2.92
C TRP A 79 -4.81 -8.08 1.41
N SER A 80 -4.38 -6.97 0.82
CA SER A 80 -4.17 -6.89 -0.63
C SER A 80 -2.94 -7.70 -1.07
N VAL A 81 -1.93 -7.75 -0.19
CA VAL A 81 -0.82 -8.70 -0.26
C VAL A 81 -0.67 -9.34 1.12
N PRO A 82 -0.88 -10.66 1.28
CA PRO A 82 -0.75 -11.33 2.57
C PRO A 82 0.70 -11.37 3.07
N MET A 83 0.87 -11.39 4.39
CA MET A 83 2.17 -11.65 5.01
C MET A 83 2.51 -13.14 4.86
N ALA A 84 3.56 -13.46 4.09
CA ALA A 84 3.95 -14.84 3.84
C ALA A 84 4.51 -15.52 5.11
N ARG A 85 5.26 -14.77 5.92
CA ARG A 85 5.83 -15.22 7.19
C ARG A 85 5.85 -14.07 8.21
N PRO A 86 5.78 -14.35 9.53
CA PRO A 86 5.92 -13.32 10.55
C PRO A 86 7.20 -12.49 10.34
N GLY A 87 7.04 -11.18 10.23
CA GLY A 87 8.17 -10.25 10.04
C GLY A 87 8.70 -10.13 8.60
N ASP A 88 8.08 -10.81 7.63
CA ASP A 88 8.37 -10.62 6.21
C ASP A 88 7.69 -9.31 5.74
N LEU A 89 8.39 -8.18 5.93
CA LEU A 89 7.89 -6.82 5.72
C LEU A 89 8.36 -6.26 4.37
N CYS A 90 7.62 -5.29 3.83
CA CYS A 90 8.01 -4.56 2.62
C CYS A 90 9.35 -3.86 2.84
N ARG A 91 10.28 -3.98 1.89
CA ARG A 91 11.53 -3.23 1.93
C ARG A 91 11.24 -1.74 1.74
N THR A 92 11.82 -0.89 2.57
CA THR A 92 11.64 0.58 2.48
C THR A 92 11.97 1.13 1.09
N ALA A 93 13.00 0.60 0.43
CA ALA A 93 13.40 1.02 -0.91
C ALA A 93 12.33 0.71 -1.96
N ASP A 94 11.74 -0.50 -1.92
CA ASP A 94 10.68 -0.93 -2.86
C ASP A 94 9.42 -0.03 -2.70
N VAL A 95 9.08 0.34 -1.46
CA VAL A 95 7.96 1.27 -1.21
C VAL A 95 8.28 2.66 -1.75
N LEU A 96 9.51 3.15 -1.56
CA LEU A 96 9.92 4.47 -2.05
C LEU A 96 9.90 4.54 -3.58
N GLU A 97 10.41 3.51 -4.25
CA GLU A 97 10.39 3.38 -5.71
C GLU A 97 8.97 3.44 -6.26
N LEU A 98 8.04 2.69 -5.64
CA LEU A 98 6.62 2.72 -6.00
C LEU A 98 6.00 4.11 -5.84
N VAL A 99 6.31 4.81 -4.75
CA VAL A 99 5.79 6.16 -4.50
C VAL A 99 6.31 7.15 -5.53
N LEU A 100 7.60 7.06 -5.89
CA LEU A 100 8.19 7.89 -6.94
C LEU A 100 7.58 7.61 -8.32
N LEU A 101 7.34 6.34 -8.66
CA LEU A 101 6.66 5.96 -9.89
C LEU A 101 5.23 6.54 -9.96
N GLY A 102 4.48 6.46 -8.85
CA GLY A 102 3.13 7.01 -8.76
C GLY A 102 3.08 8.53 -8.88
N HIS A 103 4.15 9.23 -8.48
CA HIS A 103 4.30 10.67 -8.68
C HIS A 103 4.53 11.03 -10.15
N VAL A 104 5.50 10.38 -10.81
CA VAL A 104 5.81 10.65 -12.22
C VAL A 104 4.56 10.48 -13.08
N LEU A 105 3.81 9.40 -12.86
CA LEU A 105 2.59 9.14 -13.62
C LEU A 105 1.43 10.09 -13.29
N ALA A 106 1.41 10.69 -12.10
CA ALA A 106 0.40 11.70 -11.75
C ALA A 106 0.75 13.07 -12.35
N ASP A 107 2.03 13.44 -12.37
CA ASP A 107 2.49 14.69 -12.98
C ASP A 107 2.29 14.67 -14.52
N ASP A 108 2.45 13.51 -15.17
CA ASP A 108 2.18 13.34 -16.60
C ASP A 108 0.68 13.51 -16.95
N GLU A 109 -0.24 13.13 -16.06
CA GLU A 109 -1.70 13.32 -16.26
C GLU A 109 -2.13 14.80 -16.17
N ASP A 110 -1.40 15.61 -15.40
CA ASP A 110 -1.70 17.02 -15.19
C ASP A 110 -1.18 17.94 -16.33
N ASP A 111 -0.17 17.51 -17.10
CA ASP A 111 0.41 18.29 -18.23
C ASP A 111 -0.33 18.07 -19.57
N GLU A 112 -1.23 17.08 -19.65
CA GLU A 112 -2.10 16.81 -20.81
C GLU A 112 -3.54 17.35 -20.68
N SER A 113 -3.84 18.14 -19.64
CA SER A 113 -5.19 18.65 -19.30
C SER A 113 -5.46 20.11 -19.65
#